data_AF-A0A9P1H8B7-F1
#
_entry.id   AF-A0A9P1H8B7-F1
#
_cell.length_a   1.000
_cell.length_b   1.000
_cell.length_c   1.000
_cell.angle_alpha   90.00
_cell.angle_beta   90.00
_cell.angle_gamma   90.00
#
_symmetry.space_group_name_H-M   'P 1'
#
loop_
_entity.id
_entity.type
_entity.pdbx_description
1 polymer ?
#
loop_
_entity_poly.entity_id
_entity_poly.type
_entity_poly.pdbx_seq_one_letter_code
_entity_poly.pdbx_strand_id
1 'polypeptide(L)'
;MSSLGGPGNRPTTKPTPPQRGSFPLDHDGECKHLMATYLACITKVQGENKPECRGLAKEYLSCRMDRNLMARDDFKILVSEMMRPK
;
A
#
# COMPACT_ATOMS: atom_id res chain seq x y z
N MET A 1 11.66 -24.21 46.73
CA MET A 1 12.82 -23.42 46.22
C MET A 1 13.23 -24.08 44.91
N SER A 2 13.00 -23.56 43.72
CA SER A 2 12.76 -22.17 43.29
C SER A 2 11.89 -22.13 42.02
N SER A 3 11.14 -21.04 41.86
CA SER A 3 10.39 -20.64 40.67
C SER A 3 11.30 -20.19 39.53
N LEU A 4 10.96 -20.54 38.27
CA LEU A 4 11.24 -19.90 36.97
C LEU A 4 10.52 -20.80 35.94
N GLY A 5 9.58 -20.43 35.07
CA GLY A 5 9.19 -19.15 34.51
C GLY A 5 9.01 -19.34 32.99
N GLY A 6 7.83 -19.77 32.53
CA GLY A 6 7.28 -19.44 31.19
C GLY A 6 7.64 -20.33 29.96
N PRO A 7 6.65 -20.69 29.11
CA PRO A 7 6.86 -21.40 27.85
C PRO A 7 7.25 -20.42 26.74
N GLY A 8 8.49 -20.49 26.25
CA GLY A 8 8.99 -19.54 25.27
C GLY A 8 9.99 -20.15 24.31
N ASN A 9 9.56 -21.08 23.47
CA ASN A 9 10.34 -21.49 22.31
C ASN A 9 9.50 -21.34 21.03
N ARG A 10 9.13 -20.10 20.72
CA ARG A 10 8.85 -19.72 19.33
C ARG A 10 10.21 -19.60 18.64
N PRO A 11 10.45 -20.30 17.51
CA PRO A 11 11.71 -20.15 16.81
C PRO A 11 11.92 -18.67 16.45
N THR A 12 13.02 -18.09 16.93
CA THR A 12 13.56 -16.79 16.51
C THR A 12 14.22 -16.89 15.13
N THR A 13 13.61 -17.66 14.23
CA THR A 13 13.89 -17.55 12.81
C THR A 13 13.31 -16.20 12.41
N LYS A 14 14.11 -15.13 12.52
CA LYS A 14 13.95 -13.99 11.64
C LYS A 14 13.80 -14.61 10.25
N PRO A 15 12.63 -14.49 9.59
CA PRO A 15 12.47 -15.10 8.29
C PRO A 15 13.56 -14.51 7.41
N THR A 16 14.45 -15.37 6.91
CA THR A 16 15.39 -15.03 5.86
C THR A 16 14.52 -14.47 4.74
N PRO A 17 14.64 -13.18 4.39
CA PRO A 17 13.76 -12.58 3.39
C PRO A 17 14.18 -13.14 2.05
N PRO A 18 13.40 -14.07 1.50
CA PRO A 18 12.60 -13.71 0.34
C PRO A 18 11.24 -14.43 0.39
N GLN A 19 10.12 -13.72 0.19
CA GLN A 19 9.02 -14.24 -0.65
C GLN A 19 7.73 -13.41 -0.71
N ARG A 20 7.40 -12.50 0.22
CA ARG A 20 6.16 -11.69 0.04
C ARG A 20 6.24 -10.29 0.66
N GLY A 21 6.84 -9.35 -0.09
CA GLY A 21 6.37 -7.97 -0.12
C GLY A 21 6.64 -7.08 1.09
N SER A 22 7.89 -6.99 1.58
CA SER A 22 8.43 -5.64 1.78
C SER A 22 8.76 -5.15 0.38
N PHE A 23 7.76 -4.74 -0.39
CA PHE A 23 8.07 -4.07 -1.64
C PHE A 23 8.98 -2.90 -1.21
N PRO A 24 10.18 -2.71 -1.79
CA PRO A 24 10.66 -1.35 -1.94
C PRO A 24 9.60 -0.67 -2.82
N LEU A 25 8.46 -0.27 -2.22
CA LEU A 25 7.20 0.10 -2.89
C LEU A 25 7.39 1.31 -3.79
N ASP A 26 8.58 1.90 -3.71
CA ASP A 26 9.16 2.91 -4.55
C ASP A 26 10.67 2.84 -4.27
N HIS A 27 11.50 2.53 -5.27
CA HIS A 27 12.97 2.61 -5.10
C HIS A 27 13.44 4.07 -4.95
N ASP A 28 12.62 5.04 -5.43
CA ASP A 28 12.93 6.47 -5.44
C ASP A 28 11.76 7.39 -5.02
N GLY A 29 10.57 6.85 -4.72
CA GLY A 29 9.42 7.67 -4.31
C GLY A 29 8.77 8.44 -5.46
N GLU A 30 8.98 7.99 -6.70
CA GLU A 30 8.62 8.68 -7.94
C GLU A 30 7.11 8.98 -7.98
N CYS A 31 6.28 8.04 -7.53
CA CYS A 31 4.82 8.19 -7.52
C CYS A 31 4.25 8.61 -6.16
N LYS A 32 5.10 8.83 -5.15
CA LYS A 32 4.69 9.13 -3.76
C LYS A 32 3.98 10.48 -3.65
N HIS A 33 4.37 11.45 -4.47
CA HIS A 33 3.73 12.76 -4.52
C HIS A 33 2.26 12.66 -4.96
N LEU A 34 1.95 11.84 -5.96
CA LEU A 34 0.57 11.60 -6.42
C LEU A 34 -0.25 10.86 -5.36
N MET A 35 0.35 9.87 -4.69
CA MET A 35 -0.30 9.16 -3.57
C MET A 35 -0.64 10.12 -2.44
N ALA A 36 0.28 11.00 -2.05
CA ALA A 36 0.05 11.98 -1.00
C ALA A 36 -1.09 12.94 -1.36
N THR A 37 -1.13 13.42 -2.61
CA THR A 37 -2.21 14.28 -3.11
C THR A 37 -3.56 13.54 -3.14
N TYR A 38 -3.58 12.28 -3.59
CA TYR A 38 -4.78 11.44 -3.57
C TYR A 38 -5.30 11.22 -2.13
N LEU A 39 -4.42 10.83 -1.20
CA LEU A 39 -4.79 10.63 0.20
C LEU A 39 -5.29 11.94 0.82
N ALA A 40 -4.61 13.07 0.58
CA ALA A 40 -5.06 14.37 1.05
C ALA A 40 -6.45 14.73 0.50
N CYS A 41 -6.73 14.38 -0.76
CA CYS A 41 -8.06 14.58 -1.36
C CYS A 41 -9.11 13.73 -0.65
N ILE A 42 -8.87 12.42 -0.51
CA ILE A 42 -9.78 11.48 0.16
C ILE A 42 -10.05 11.90 1.60
N THR A 43 -9.03 12.34 2.34
CA THR A 43 -9.19 12.85 3.70
C THR A 43 -10.04 14.12 3.75
N LYS A 44 -9.89 15.04 2.77
CA LYS A 44 -10.71 16.25 2.68
C LYS A 44 -12.18 15.94 2.42
N VAL A 45 -12.47 14.92 1.61
CA VAL A 45 -13.83 14.51 1.26
C VAL A 45 -14.37 13.44 2.21
N GLN A 46 -13.78 13.26 3.39
CA GLN A 46 -14.22 12.31 4.43
C GLN A 46 -14.29 10.85 3.96
N GLY A 47 -13.42 10.43 3.05
CA GLY A 47 -13.46 9.08 2.49
C GLY A 47 -14.46 8.90 1.34
N GLU A 48 -15.14 9.98 0.91
CA GLU A 48 -16.07 9.89 -0.21
C GLU A 48 -15.35 9.74 -1.55
N ASN A 49 -15.97 8.95 -2.44
CA ASN A 49 -15.44 8.74 -3.77
C ASN A 49 -15.86 9.87 -4.73
N LYS A 50 -15.34 11.08 -4.48
CA LYS A 50 -15.59 12.26 -5.32
C LYS A 50 -14.80 12.18 -6.64
N PRO A 51 -15.35 12.72 -7.76
CA PRO A 51 -14.68 12.70 -9.06
C PRO A 51 -13.33 13.44 -9.04
N GLU A 52 -13.19 14.46 -8.20
CA GLU A 52 -11.93 15.18 -7.98
C GLU A 52 -10.79 14.25 -7.49
N CYS A 53 -11.08 13.32 -6.57
CA CYS A 53 -10.09 12.38 -6.06
C CYS A 53 -9.86 11.19 -7.00
N ARG A 54 -10.84 10.85 -7.86
CA ARG A 54 -10.68 9.80 -8.89
C ARG A 54 -9.62 10.16 -9.92
N GLY A 55 -9.51 11.44 -10.30
CA GLY A 55 -8.45 11.92 -11.19
C GLY A 55 -7.06 11.64 -10.61
N LEU A 56 -6.86 12.01 -9.35
CA LEU A 56 -5.61 11.79 -8.62
C LEU A 56 -5.29 10.30 -8.44
N ALA A 57 -6.31 9.47 -8.18
CA ALA A 57 -6.14 8.02 -8.10
C ALA A 57 -5.66 7.43 -9.44
N LYS A 58 -6.20 7.92 -10.56
CA LYS A 58 -5.80 7.50 -11.90
C LYS A 58 -4.36 7.90 -12.21
N GLU A 59 -3.94 9.12 -11.88
CA GLU A 59 -2.56 9.57 -12.07
C GLU A 59 -1.58 8.72 -11.25
N TYR A 60 -1.89 8.48 -9.98
CA TYR A 60 -1.08 7.62 -9.11
C TYR A 60 -0.95 6.21 -9.67
N LEU A 61 -2.06 5.60 -10.10
CA LEU A 61 -2.07 4.28 -10.72
C LEU A 61 -1.32 4.25 -12.05
N SER A 62 -1.48 5.27 -12.89
CA SER A 62 -0.77 5.39 -14.17
C SER A 62 0.73 5.44 -13.94
N CYS A 63 1.19 6.26 -12.99
CA CYS A 63 2.60 6.35 -12.63
C CYS A 63 3.17 4.98 -12.22
N ARG A 64 2.40 4.18 -11.48
CA ARG A 64 2.81 2.81 -11.11
C ARG A 64 2.82 1.86 -12.31
N MET A 65 1.86 1.96 -13.22
CA MET A 65 1.85 1.15 -14.44
C MET A 65 3.00 1.51 -15.39
N ASP A 66 3.27 2.79 -15.59
CA ASP A 66 4.32 3.30 -16.48
C ASP A 66 5.71 2.87 -16.00
N ARG A 67 5.89 2.78 -14.68
CA ARG A 67 7.12 2.30 -14.05
C ARG A 67 7.15 0.77 -13.87
N ASN A 68 6.18 0.04 -14.42
CA ASN A 68 6.01 -1.42 -14.23
C ASN A 68 6.00 -1.85 -12.75
N LEU A 69 5.58 -0.96 -11.85
CA LEU A 69 5.44 -1.19 -10.40
C LEU A 69 4.12 -1.90 -10.05
N MET A 70 3.23 -2.09 -11.03
CA MET A 70 1.95 -2.77 -10.89
C MET A 70 1.56 -3.42 -12.23
N ALA A 71 0.83 -4.54 -12.17
CA ALA A 71 0.24 -5.14 -13.35
C ALA A 71 -0.78 -4.17 -13.99
N ARG A 72 -0.87 -4.20 -15.33
CA ARG A 72 -1.85 -3.42 -16.07
C ARG A 72 -3.22 -4.07 -15.93
N ASP A 73 -4.01 -3.55 -15.01
CA ASP A 73 -5.42 -3.88 -14.83
C ASP A 73 -6.30 -2.66 -15.16
N ASP A 74 -7.60 -2.88 -15.35
CA ASP A 74 -8.56 -1.81 -15.56
C ASP A 74 -8.55 -0.83 -14.38
N PHE A 75 -8.31 0.46 -14.65
CA PHE A 75 -8.31 1.52 -13.63
C PHE A 75 -9.58 1.50 -12.76
N LYS A 76 -10.72 1.13 -13.33
CA LYS A 76 -11.99 1.02 -12.59
C LYS A 76 -11.91 -0.02 -11.47
N ILE A 77 -11.26 -1.15 -11.71
CA ILE A 77 -11.06 -2.22 -10.73
C ILE A 77 -10.07 -1.74 -9.67
N LEU A 78 -8.95 -1.15 -10.09
CA LEU A 78 -7.88 -0.72 -9.20
C LEU A 78 -8.28 0.41 -8.25
N VAL A 79 -9.02 1.40 -8.75
CA VAL A 79 -9.54 2.50 -7.93
C VAL A 79 -10.56 1.97 -6.92
N SER A 80 -11.39 1.00 -7.31
CA SER A 80 -12.33 0.34 -6.39
C SER A 80 -11.62 -0.47 -5.30
N GLU A 81 -10.48 -1.11 -5.58
CA GLU A 81 -9.70 -1.82 -4.57
C GLU A 81 -8.98 -0.88 -3.60
N MET A 82 -8.43 0.24 -4.08
CA MET A 82 -7.79 1.24 -3.20
C MET A 82 -8.75 1.90 -2.22
N MET A 83 -10.05 1.87 -2.50
CA MET A 83 -11.10 2.46 -1.66
C MET A 83 -11.77 1.43 -0.74
N ARG A 84 -11.33 0.16 -0.75
CA ARG A 84 -11.83 -0.82 0.22
C ARG A 84 -11.22 -0.52 1.59
N PRO A 85 -12.04 -0.29 2.64
CA PRO A 85 -11.54 -0.28 4.00
C PRO A 85 -10.92 -1.65 4.29
N LYS A 86 -9.69 -1.66 4.80
CA LYS A 86 -9.00 -2.87 5.25
C LYS A 86 -9.55 -3.36 6.58
#